data_AF-A0A6M1XTV2-F1
#
_entry.id   AF-A0A6M1XTV2-F1
#
_cell.length_a   1.000
_cell.length_b   1.000
_cell.length_c   1.000
_cell.angle_alpha   90.00
_cell.angle_beta   90.00
_cell.angle_gamma   90.00
#
_symmetry.space_group_name_H-M   'P 1'
#
loop_
_entity.id
_entity.type
_entity.pdbx_description
1 polymer ?
#
loop_
_entity_poly.entity_id
_entity_poly.type
_entity_poly.pdbx_seq_one_letter_code
_entity_poly.pdbx_strand_id
1 'polypeptide(L)'
;TKPVTLEFTAVNRVWLGVLVDNAYVYQGTLAANETQSTVLPETATNATITIGAASNATIKANGESVPVNPGENNQSPKNVNLTLQYAE
;
A
#
# COMPACT_ATOMS: atom_id res chain seq x y z
N THR A 1 1.01 8.36 -14.93
CA THR A 1 2.38 8.93 -14.84
C THR A 1 3.32 7.93 -14.21
N LYS A 2 4.58 7.90 -14.64
CA LYS A 2 5.69 7.19 -13.97
C LYS A 2 6.53 8.20 -13.16
N PRO A 3 7.07 7.81 -11.99
CA PRO A 3 6.80 6.58 -11.25
C PRO A 3 5.44 6.64 -10.52
N VAL A 4 5.02 5.52 -9.91
CA VAL A 4 3.85 5.49 -9.02
C VAL A 4 4.31 5.72 -7.59
N THR A 5 3.74 6.73 -6.94
CA THR A 5 3.89 6.97 -5.51
C THR A 5 2.74 6.33 -4.77
N LEU A 6 3.06 5.44 -3.82
CA LEU A 6 2.08 4.94 -2.85
C LEU A 6 2.14 5.80 -1.58
N GLU A 7 0.98 6.19 -1.09
CA GLU A 7 0.81 6.92 0.15
C GLU A 7 -0.03 6.08 1.11
N PHE A 8 0.40 6.03 2.36
CA PHE A 8 -0.26 5.28 3.42
C PHE A 8 -0.64 6.23 4.54
N THR A 9 -1.85 6.07 5.06
CA THR A 9 -2.29 6.72 6.30
C THR A 9 -2.80 5.66 7.26
N ALA A 10 -2.18 5.55 8.42
CA ALA A 10 -2.62 4.66 9.47
C ALA A 10 -3.83 5.23 10.22
N VAL A 11 -4.92 4.49 10.28
CA VAL A 11 -6.08 4.78 11.14
C VAL A 11 -5.78 4.34 12.58
N ASN A 12 -5.06 3.23 12.74
CA ASN A 12 -4.53 2.74 14.00
C ASN A 12 -3.18 2.08 13.74
N ARG A 13 -2.46 1.65 14.79
CA ARG A 13 -1.17 0.99 14.65
C ARG A 13 -1.27 -0.19 13.68
N VAL A 14 -0.42 -0.20 12.66
CA VAL A 14 -0.49 -1.17 11.58
C VAL A 14 0.87 -1.39 10.95
N TRP A 15 1.19 -2.65 10.65
CA TRP A 15 2.34 -2.97 9.82
C TRP A 15 1.92 -2.96 8.34
N LEU A 16 2.76 -2.37 7.51
CA LEU A 16 2.60 -2.29 6.06
C LEU A 16 3.85 -2.83 5.38
N GLY A 17 3.66 -3.59 4.32
CA GLY A 17 4.73 -4.08 3.44
C GLY A 17 4.35 -3.90 1.98
N VAL A 18 5.29 -3.50 1.15
CA VAL A 18 5.13 -3.37 -0.30
C VAL A 18 6.19 -4.23 -0.97
N LEU A 19 5.73 -5.22 -1.72
CA LEU A 19 6.56 -6.10 -2.53
C LEU A 19 6.43 -5.74 -4.01
N VAL A 20 7.56 -5.66 -4.70
CA VAL A 20 7.67 -5.62 -6.16
C VAL A 20 8.66 -6.71 -6.54
N ASP A 21 8.30 -7.58 -7.49
CA ASP A 21 9.14 -8.70 -7.91
C ASP A 21 9.69 -9.53 -6.73
N ASN A 22 8.82 -9.79 -5.74
CA ASN A 22 9.11 -10.57 -4.54
C ASN A 22 10.19 -9.97 -3.62
N ALA A 23 10.50 -8.68 -3.76
CA ALA A 23 11.42 -7.92 -2.91
C ALA A 23 10.71 -6.72 -2.26
N TYR A 24 11.02 -6.45 -0.99
CA TYR A 24 10.44 -5.30 -0.29
C TYR A 24 11.04 -4.00 -0.80
N VAL A 25 10.19 -3.15 -1.37
CA VAL A 25 10.53 -1.74 -1.67
C VAL A 25 10.20 -0.83 -0.49
N TYR A 26 9.27 -1.27 0.37
CA TYR A 26 8.94 -0.63 1.63
C TYR A 26 8.45 -1.69 2.64
N GLN A 27 8.83 -1.51 3.90
CA GLN A 27 8.15 -2.15 5.02
C GLN A 27 8.29 -1.30 6.28
N GLY A 28 7.26 -1.26 7.11
CA GLY A 28 7.27 -0.45 8.32
C GLY A 28 6.04 -0.67 9.18
N THR A 29 6.15 -0.33 10.46
CA THR A 29 4.98 -0.22 11.34
C THR A 29 4.70 1.25 11.58
N LEU A 30 3.48 1.67 11.27
CA LEU A 30 3.00 3.02 11.49
C LEU A 30 2.24 3.10 12.81
N ALA A 31 2.42 4.22 13.53
CA ALA A 31 1.55 4.59 14.64
C ALA A 31 0.20 5.13 14.11
N ALA A 32 -0.80 5.24 15.00
CA ALA A 32 -2.09 5.82 14.63
C ALA A 32 -1.92 7.26 14.12
N ASN A 33 -2.62 7.60 13.02
CA ASN A 33 -2.54 8.86 12.29
C ASN A 33 -1.19 9.16 11.61
N GLU A 34 -0.21 8.24 11.68
CA GLU A 34 1.05 8.40 10.96
C GLU A 34 0.82 8.21 9.45
N THR A 35 1.52 9.02 8.67
CA THR A 35 1.56 8.92 7.22
C THR A 35 2.96 8.57 6.74
N GLN A 36 3.05 7.75 5.71
CA GLN A 36 4.30 7.45 5.01
C GLN A 36 4.03 7.31 3.52
N SER A 37 5.07 7.46 2.72
CA SER A 37 5.00 7.23 1.28
C SER A 37 6.21 6.46 0.78
N THR A 38 6.02 5.77 -0.34
CA THR A 38 7.11 5.11 -1.06
C THR A 38 6.89 5.23 -2.55
N VAL A 39 7.99 5.34 -3.30
CA VAL A 39 7.95 5.35 -4.76
C VAL A 39 8.22 3.94 -5.25
N LEU A 40 7.37 3.42 -6.13
CA LEU A 40 7.60 2.14 -6.79
C LEU A 40 8.68 2.30 -7.87
N PRO A 41 9.53 1.28 -8.11
CA PRO A 41 10.45 1.27 -9.23
C PRO A 41 9.74 1.55 -10.56
N GLU A 42 10.36 2.30 -11.47
CA GLU A 42 9.76 2.63 -12.79
C GLU A 42 9.51 1.41 -13.68
N THR A 43 10.20 0.31 -13.38
CA THR A 43 10.08 -1.00 -14.03
C THR A 43 8.94 -1.85 -13.46
N ALA A 44 8.33 -1.44 -12.34
CA ALA A 44 7.28 -2.21 -11.68
C ALA A 44 6.07 -2.35 -12.62
N THR A 45 5.68 -3.58 -12.92
CA THR A 45 4.43 -3.90 -13.64
C THR A 45 3.34 -4.36 -12.67
N ASN A 46 3.74 -4.76 -11.47
CA ASN A 46 2.88 -5.24 -10.40
C ASN A 46 3.46 -4.82 -9.04
N ALA A 47 2.59 -4.76 -8.04
CA ALA A 47 3.00 -4.64 -6.64
C ALA A 47 1.99 -5.34 -5.74
N THR A 48 2.47 -5.95 -4.66
CA THR A 48 1.61 -6.47 -3.59
C THR A 48 1.81 -5.63 -2.34
N ILE A 49 0.72 -5.03 -1.86
CA ILE A 49 0.69 -4.30 -0.60
C ILE A 49 0.05 -5.20 0.45
N THR A 50 0.77 -5.52 1.51
CA THR A 50 0.23 -6.21 2.67
C THR A 50 -0.06 -5.21 3.78
N ILE A 51 -1.29 -5.26 4.29
CA ILE A 51 -1.74 -4.51 5.45
C ILE A 51 -1.96 -5.50 6.58
N GLY A 52 -1.17 -5.41 7.65
CA GLY A 52 -1.20 -6.39 8.75
C GLY A 52 -2.51 -6.43 9.53
N ALA A 53 -3.25 -5.31 9.56
CA ALA A 53 -4.61 -5.21 10.06
C ALA A 53 -5.42 -4.40 9.04
N ALA A 54 -6.21 -5.08 8.20
CA ALA A 54 -6.79 -4.52 6.98
C ALA A 54 -7.60 -3.22 7.19
N SER A 55 -8.31 -3.09 8.32
CA SER A 55 -9.10 -1.89 8.64
C SER A 55 -8.28 -0.72 9.19
N ASN A 56 -6.98 -0.91 9.46
CA ASN A 56 -6.16 0.08 10.17
C ASN A 56 -5.34 0.98 9.23
N ALA A 57 -5.47 0.87 7.91
CA ALA A 57 -4.78 1.72 6.96
C ALA A 57 -5.64 2.09 5.76
N THR A 58 -5.40 3.28 5.21
CA THR A 58 -5.85 3.67 3.87
C THR A 58 -4.64 3.81 2.95
N ILE A 59 -4.87 3.58 1.65
CA ILE A 59 -3.84 3.60 0.63
C ILE A 59 -4.28 4.54 -0.49
N LYS A 60 -3.34 5.34 -0.99
CA LYS A 60 -3.47 6.04 -2.27
C LYS A 60 -2.32 5.67 -3.20
N ALA A 61 -2.60 5.71 -4.50
CA ALA A 61 -1.61 5.63 -5.56
C ALA A 61 -1.72 6.91 -6.41
N ASN A 62 -0.64 7.70 -6.46
CA ASN A 62 -0.62 9.01 -7.13
C ASN A 62 -1.81 9.92 -6.71
N GLY A 63 -2.13 9.94 -5.41
CA GLY A 63 -3.26 10.71 -4.87
C GLY A 63 -4.65 10.06 -5.04
N GLU A 64 -4.79 8.99 -5.85
CA GLU A 64 -6.05 8.28 -6.05
C GLU A 64 -6.25 7.17 -5.02
N SER A 65 -7.45 7.06 -4.46
CA SER A 65 -7.77 6.04 -3.45
C SER A 65 -7.69 4.63 -4.00
N VAL A 66 -6.96 3.75 -3.31
CA VAL A 66 -6.89 2.32 -3.63
C VAL A 66 -7.86 1.56 -2.72
N PRO A 67 -8.81 0.80 -3.28
CA PRO A 67 -9.80 0.07 -2.48
C PRO A 67 -9.17 -1.13 -1.77
N VAL A 68 -9.15 -1.09 -0.44
CA VAL A 68 -8.69 -2.21 0.41
C VAL A 68 -9.81 -3.24 0.65
N ASN A 69 -11.07 -2.79 0.69
CA ASN A 69 -12.25 -3.58 1.01
C ASN A 69 -12.05 -4.50 2.24
N PRO A 70 -11.67 -3.93 3.41
CA PRO A 70 -11.26 -4.74 4.55
C PRO A 70 -12.42 -5.53 5.17
N GLY A 71 -13.66 -5.07 5.00
CA GLY A 71 -14.77 -5.47 5.87
C GLY A 71 -14.75 -4.67 7.18
N GLU A 72 -15.81 -4.79 7.97
CA GLU A 72 -15.92 -4.06 9.23
C GLU A 72 -14.94 -4.60 10.27
N ASN A 73 -14.15 -3.71 10.88
CA ASN A 73 -13.22 -4.02 11.98
C ASN A 73 -12.27 -5.22 11.74
N ASN A 74 -11.88 -5.45 10.49
CA ASN A 74 -11.01 -6.56 10.14
C ASN A 74 -9.56 -6.30 10.56
N GLN A 75 -9.14 -6.98 11.63
CA GLN A 75 -7.78 -6.95 12.16
C GLN A 75 -6.86 -8.03 11.55
N SER A 76 -7.36 -8.86 10.63
CA SER A 76 -6.52 -9.84 9.92
C SER A 76 -5.72 -9.18 8.80
N PRO A 77 -4.56 -9.75 8.43
CA PRO A 77 -3.80 -9.27 7.28
C PRO A 77 -4.59 -9.38 5.97
N LYS A 78 -4.41 -8.41 5.08
CA LYS A 78 -4.88 -8.47 3.69
C LYS A 78 -3.82 -8.02 2.71
N ASN A 79 -3.86 -8.63 1.53
CA ASN A 79 -3.08 -8.20 0.38
C ASN A 79 -3.95 -7.43 -0.60
N VAL A 80 -3.44 -6.30 -1.06
CA VAL A 80 -3.93 -5.54 -2.21
C VAL A 80 -2.93 -5.74 -3.34
N ASN A 81 -3.37 -6.35 -4.43
CA ASN A 81 -2.53 -6.56 -5.60
C ASN A 81 -2.82 -5.46 -6.63
N LEU A 82 -1.78 -4.72 -7.00
CA LEU A 82 -1.83 -3.68 -8.01
C LEU A 82 -1.24 -4.22 -9.32
N THR A 83 -1.96 -3.98 -10.41
CA THR A 83 -1.44 -4.11 -11.77
C THR A 83 -1.21 -2.72 -12.32
N LEU A 84 0.01 -2.42 -12.76
CA LEU A 84 0.41 -1.09 -13.20
C LEU A 84 0.42 -1.06 -14.72
N GLN A 85 -0.39 -0.18 -15.29
CA GLN A 85 -0.39 0.13 -16.71
C GLN A 85 -0.03 1.60 -16.88
N TYR A 86 0.89 1.86 -17.79
CA TYR A 86 1.36 3.20 -18.07
C TYR A 86 0.96 3.54 -19.49
N ALA A 87 0.31 4.68 -19.68
CA ALA A 87 0.17 5.24 -21.01
C ALA A 87 1.57 5.47 -21.60
N GLU A 88 1.74 5.10 -22.86
CA GLU A 88 2.93 5.43 -23.67
C GLU A 88 3.09 6.95 -23.85
#